data_AF-A0A930ACX5-F1
#
_entry.id   AF-A0A930ACX5-F1
#
_cell.length_a   1.000
_cell.length_b   1.000
_cell.length_c   1.000
_cell.angle_alpha   90.00
_cell.angle_beta   90.00
_cell.angle_gamma   90.00
#
_symmetry.space_group_name_H-M   'P 1'
#
loop_
_entity.id
_entity.type
_entity.pdbx_description
1 polymer ?
#
loop_
_entity_poly.entity_id
_entity_poly.type
_entity_poly.pdbx_seq_one_letter_code
_entity_poly.pdbx_strand_id
1 'polypeptide(L)'
;MLPGAVAGVDCAALFSFAPKSVVLGLMFGTIGQLIGLLLLVVFKSPIFLIPGFIPLFFDNATISIYANHYGGWKASALIVTINGLIQILGSALVIYLVNLLWWQGSSDYSTIWLGITALLKFVGSLLGITPAA
;
A
#
# COMPACT_ATOMS: atom_id res chain seq x y z
N MET A 1 -10.97 3.85 31.56
CA MET A 1 -12.30 4.09 30.98
C MET A 1 -12.89 2.85 30.30
N LEU A 2 -12.08 1.92 29.77
CA LEU A 2 -12.56 0.64 29.22
C LEU A 2 -11.67 -0.53 29.71
N PRO A 3 -12.03 -1.22 30.81
CA PRO A 3 -11.27 -2.38 31.31
C PRO A 3 -11.20 -3.50 30.26
N GLY A 4 -10.01 -4.07 30.04
CA GLY A 4 -9.79 -5.18 29.10
C GLY A 4 -9.56 -4.78 27.63
N ALA A 5 -9.63 -3.48 27.29
CA ALA A 5 -9.31 -3.01 25.94
C ALA A 5 -7.81 -3.15 25.64
N VAL A 6 -7.48 -3.61 24.42
CA VAL A 6 -6.10 -3.66 23.90
C VAL A 6 -5.90 -2.46 22.98
N ALA A 7 -4.84 -1.68 23.21
CA ALA A 7 -4.55 -0.49 22.41
C ALA A 7 -3.94 -0.87 21.05
N GLY A 8 -4.56 -0.40 19.96
CA GLY A 8 -3.95 -0.39 18.63
C GLY A 8 -2.94 0.76 18.54
N VAL A 9 -1.66 0.43 18.63
CA VAL A 9 -0.54 1.40 18.57
C VAL A 9 0.08 1.44 17.18
N ASP A 10 1.03 2.36 16.98
CA ASP A 10 1.77 2.49 15.72
C ASP A 10 2.54 1.21 15.35
N CYS A 11 2.53 0.86 14.07
CA CYS A 11 3.25 -0.29 13.52
C CYS A 11 4.74 -0.30 13.84
N ALA A 12 5.37 0.88 13.94
CA ALA A 12 6.79 1.04 14.25
C ALA A 12 7.15 0.54 15.67
N ALA A 13 6.17 0.39 16.56
CA ALA A 13 6.38 -0.26 17.86
C ALA A 13 6.94 -1.69 17.70
N LEU A 14 6.70 -2.36 16.57
CA LEU A 14 7.20 -3.70 16.29
C LEU A 14 8.64 -3.74 15.77
N PHE A 15 9.17 -2.63 15.26
CA PHE A 15 10.45 -2.59 14.53
C PHE A 15 11.63 -2.95 15.46
N SER A 16 11.48 -2.54 16.72
CA SER A 16 12.06 -3.12 17.94
C SER A 16 12.57 -4.56 17.86
N PHE A 17 11.57 -5.41 17.60
CA PHE A 17 11.63 -6.84 17.84
C PHE A 17 12.14 -7.62 16.64
N ALA A 18 12.14 -7.00 15.44
CA ALA A 18 12.55 -7.64 14.20
C ALA A 18 13.28 -6.66 13.24
N PRO A 19 14.38 -6.02 13.66
CA PRO A 19 15.06 -4.99 12.88
C PRO A 19 15.61 -5.50 11.53
N LYS A 20 15.98 -6.79 11.46
CA LYS A 20 16.39 -7.41 10.19
C LYS A 20 15.23 -7.44 9.18
N SER A 21 14.02 -7.76 9.63
CA SER A 21 12.84 -7.81 8.76
C SER A 21 12.47 -6.41 8.25
N VAL A 22 12.66 -5.36 9.06
CA VAL A 22 12.45 -3.96 8.66
C VAL A 22 13.31 -3.61 7.44
N VAL A 23 14.60 -3.96 7.47
CA VAL A 23 15.52 -3.72 6.34
C VAL A 23 15.12 -4.52 5.11
N LEU A 24 14.73 -5.79 5.27
CA LEU A 24 14.21 -6.60 4.15
C LEU A 24 12.96 -5.96 3.54
N GLY A 25 12.08 -5.40 4.36
CA GLY A 25 10.87 -4.71 3.92
C GLY A 25 11.20 -3.50 3.06
N LEU A 26 12.12 -2.65 3.53
CA LEU A 26 12.61 -1.51 2.76
C LEU A 26 13.18 -1.94 1.40
N MET A 27 14.07 -2.94 1.39
CA MET A 27 14.74 -3.39 0.16
C MET A 27 13.75 -3.96 -0.86
N PHE A 28 12.95 -4.95 -0.46
CA PHE A 28 12.04 -5.63 -1.39
C PHE A 28 10.82 -4.81 -1.76
N GLY A 29 10.34 -3.95 -0.85
CA GLY A 29 9.29 -2.97 -1.11
C GLY A 29 9.75 -1.93 -2.14
N THR A 30 10.98 -1.41 -2.00
CA THR A 30 11.56 -0.49 -2.98
C THR A 30 11.65 -1.14 -4.35
N ILE A 31 12.13 -2.39 -4.43
CA ILE A 31 12.18 -3.14 -5.69
C ILE A 31 10.78 -3.25 -6.32
N GLY A 32 9.77 -3.64 -5.52
CA GLY A 32 8.39 -3.74 -5.99
C GLY A 32 7.84 -2.41 -6.53
N GLN A 33 8.05 -1.32 -5.80
CA GLN A 33 7.60 0.00 -6.24
C GLN A 33 8.34 0.49 -7.50
N LEU A 34 9.65 0.26 -7.60
CA LEU A 34 10.42 0.61 -8.81
C LEU A 34 9.92 -0.16 -10.04
N ILE A 35 9.63 -1.45 -9.89
CA ILE A 35 9.02 -2.23 -10.98
C ILE A 35 7.65 -1.65 -11.32
N GLY A 36 6.83 -1.31 -10.32
CA GLY A 36 5.52 -0.70 -10.52
C GLY A 36 5.59 0.60 -11.33
N LEU A 37 6.53 1.49 -10.99
CA LEU A 37 6.77 2.74 -11.71
C LEU A 37 7.23 2.48 -13.14
N LEU A 38 8.14 1.53 -13.34
CA LEU A 38 8.57 1.13 -14.68
C LEU A 38 7.40 0.63 -15.52
N LEU A 39 6.49 -0.17 -14.95
CA LEU A 39 5.29 -0.63 -15.66
C LEU A 39 4.40 0.55 -16.06
N LEU A 40 4.18 1.53 -15.17
CA LEU A 40 3.41 2.74 -15.52
C LEU A 40 4.03 3.49 -16.70
N VAL A 41 5.35 3.60 -16.76
CA VAL A 41 6.06 4.25 -17.87
C VAL A 41 5.97 3.43 -19.16
N VAL A 42 6.26 2.13 -19.11
CA VAL A 42 6.25 1.23 -20.27
C VAL A 42 4.87 1.16 -20.91
N PHE A 43 3.81 1.11 -20.10
CA PHE A 43 2.43 1.10 -20.57
C PHE A 43 1.86 2.48 -20.86
N LYS A 44 2.67 3.55 -20.78
CA LYS A 44 2.27 4.94 -21.05
C LYS A 44 1.03 5.35 -20.23
N SER A 45 1.01 4.98 -18.96
CA SER A 45 -0.06 5.36 -18.04
C SER A 45 -0.25 6.88 -18.04
N PRO A 46 -1.51 7.37 -18.07
CA PRO A 46 -1.79 8.81 -17.95
C PRO A 46 -1.48 9.34 -16.54
N ILE A 47 -1.35 8.44 -15.55
CA ILE A 47 -0.99 8.75 -14.17
C ILE A 47 0.45 8.29 -13.94
N PHE A 48 1.32 9.22 -13.59
CA PHE A 48 2.66 8.94 -13.08
C PHE A 48 2.73 9.28 -11.60
N LEU A 49 3.31 8.39 -10.79
CA LEU A 49 3.39 8.53 -9.35
C LEU A 49 4.81 8.83 -8.90
N ILE A 50 4.91 9.64 -7.84
CA ILE A 50 6.15 9.82 -7.09
C ILE A 50 5.99 9.05 -5.78
N PRO A 51 6.76 7.98 -5.53
CA PRO A 51 6.60 7.17 -4.34
C PRO A 51 7.01 7.96 -3.10
N GLY A 52 6.11 8.03 -2.12
CA GLY A 52 6.42 8.59 -0.81
C GLY A 52 7.25 7.63 0.03
N PHE A 53 8.19 8.15 0.82
CA PHE A 53 9.03 7.32 1.69
C PHE A 53 8.22 6.60 2.78
N ILE A 54 7.13 7.21 3.27
CA ILE A 54 6.31 6.64 4.36
C ILE A 54 5.71 5.27 3.97
N PRO A 55 4.89 5.14 2.92
CA PRO A 55 4.36 3.84 2.49
C PRO A 55 5.45 2.90 1.96
N LEU A 56 6.52 3.44 1.37
CA LEU A 56 7.66 2.64 0.92
C LEU A 56 8.35 1.96 2.10
N PHE A 57 8.58 2.66 3.20
CA PHE A 57 9.31 2.14 4.35
C PHE A 57 8.40 1.47 5.37
N PHE A 58 7.48 2.21 6.00
CA PHE A 58 6.77 1.74 7.19
C PHE A 58 5.83 0.57 6.89
N ASP A 59 5.09 0.65 5.79
CA ASP A 59 4.13 -0.38 5.42
C ASP A 59 4.83 -1.68 5.00
N ASN A 60 5.82 -1.57 4.11
CA ASN A 60 6.62 -2.72 3.67
C ASN A 60 7.47 -3.32 4.80
N ALA A 61 8.00 -2.52 5.72
CA ALA A 61 8.67 -2.99 6.93
C ALA A 61 7.73 -3.81 7.81
N THR A 62 6.52 -3.28 8.05
CA THR A 62 5.50 -3.95 8.86
C THR A 62 5.11 -5.29 8.25
N ILE A 63 4.79 -5.33 6.96
CA ILE A 63 4.44 -6.57 6.25
C ILE A 63 5.62 -7.56 6.29
N SER A 64 6.85 -7.08 6.10
CA SER A 64 8.05 -7.92 6.16
C SER A 64 8.29 -8.55 7.53
N ILE A 65 7.95 -7.87 8.64
CA ILE A 65 8.06 -8.46 9.99
C ILE A 65 7.23 -9.73 10.08
N TYR A 66 5.97 -9.68 9.64
CA TYR A 66 5.08 -10.84 9.66
C TYR A 66 5.47 -11.87 8.61
N ALA A 67 5.74 -11.46 7.37
CA ALA A 67 6.14 -12.36 6.29
C ALA A 67 7.42 -13.15 6.65
N ASN A 68 8.42 -12.47 7.23
CA ASN A 68 9.66 -13.13 7.65
C ASN A 68 9.42 -14.06 8.84
N HIS A 69 8.57 -13.65 9.79
CA HIS A 69 8.28 -14.46 10.96
C HIS A 69 7.61 -15.79 10.58
N TYR A 70 6.63 -15.76 9.66
CA TYR A 70 5.86 -16.96 9.29
C TYR A 70 6.46 -17.74 8.11
N GLY A 71 7.21 -17.10 7.22
CA GLY A 71 7.70 -17.73 5.97
C GLY A 71 9.18 -17.50 5.66
N GLY A 72 9.92 -16.87 6.57
CA GLY A 72 11.33 -16.55 6.40
C GLY A 72 11.59 -15.49 5.31
N TRP A 73 12.87 -15.23 5.06
CA TRP A 73 13.30 -14.11 4.22
C TRP A 73 12.81 -14.21 2.76
N LYS A 74 12.59 -15.44 2.26
CA LYS A 74 12.07 -15.68 0.90
C LYS A 74 10.61 -15.25 0.80
N ALA A 75 9.82 -15.49 1.85
CA ALA A 75 8.44 -15.02 1.90
C ALA A 75 8.40 -13.48 1.96
N SER A 76 9.27 -12.85 2.78
CA SER A 76 9.42 -11.39 2.74
C SER A 76 9.78 -10.88 1.35
N ALA A 77 10.74 -11.51 0.67
CA ALA A 77 11.15 -11.09 -0.67
C ALA A 77 9.96 -11.08 -1.64
N LEU A 78 9.22 -12.18 -1.70
CA LEU A 78 8.10 -12.31 -2.63
C LEU A 78 6.92 -11.40 -2.24
N ILE A 79 6.45 -11.50 -0.99
CA ILE A 79 5.23 -10.81 -0.54
C ILE A 79 5.42 -9.29 -0.57
N VAL A 80 6.57 -8.80 -0.09
CA VAL A 80 6.81 -7.35 0.00
C VAL A 80 7.06 -6.75 -1.37
N THR A 81 7.73 -7.47 -2.29
CA THR A 81 7.85 -7.00 -3.69
C THR A 81 6.50 -6.95 -4.40
N ILE A 82 5.64 -7.96 -4.21
CA ILE A 82 4.27 -7.93 -4.72
C ILE A 82 3.49 -6.77 -4.08
N ASN A 83 3.66 -6.53 -2.78
CA ASN A 83 3.01 -5.40 -2.11
C ASN A 83 3.45 -4.06 -2.70
N GLY A 84 4.75 -3.85 -2.94
CA GLY A 84 5.26 -2.63 -3.58
C GLY A 84 4.66 -2.39 -4.97
N LEU A 85 4.46 -3.46 -5.75
CA LEU A 85 3.76 -3.38 -7.03
C LEU A 85 2.30 -2.95 -6.85
N ILE A 86 1.59 -3.57 -5.92
CA ILE A 86 0.20 -3.26 -5.60
C ILE A 86 0.06 -1.81 -5.11
N GLN A 87 0.98 -1.32 -4.29
CA GLN A 87 0.97 0.06 -3.80
C GLN A 87 1.00 1.06 -4.97
N ILE A 88 1.85 0.85 -5.97
CA ILE A 88 1.95 1.75 -7.13
C ILE A 88 0.73 1.61 -8.05
N LEU A 89 0.41 0.39 -8.48
CA LEU A 89 -0.66 0.15 -9.46
C LEU A 89 -2.04 0.46 -8.87
N GLY A 90 -2.27 0.05 -7.63
CA GLY A 90 -3.50 0.31 -6.89
C GLY A 90 -3.70 1.81 -6.66
N SER A 91 -2.66 2.53 -6.23
CA SER A 91 -2.74 3.99 -6.07
C SER A 91 -3.04 4.70 -7.39
N ALA A 92 -2.39 4.31 -8.48
CA ALA A 92 -2.64 4.89 -9.80
C ALA A 92 -4.08 4.65 -10.25
N LEU A 93 -4.62 3.45 -9.98
CA LEU A 93 -6.00 3.11 -10.28
C LEU A 93 -6.99 3.94 -9.44
N VAL A 94 -6.77 4.10 -8.12
CA VAL A 94 -7.64 4.95 -7.31
C VAL A 94 -7.60 6.40 -7.80
N ILE A 95 -6.41 6.96 -8.02
CA ILE A 95 -6.24 8.32 -8.54
C ILE A 95 -7.02 8.52 -9.83
N TYR A 96 -6.94 7.56 -10.76
CA TYR A 96 -7.73 7.60 -11.98
C TYR A 96 -9.24 7.52 -11.72
N LEU A 97 -9.67 6.67 -10.77
CA LEU A 97 -11.08 6.51 -10.43
C LEU A 97 -11.69 7.75 -9.77
N VAL A 98 -10.98 8.44 -8.88
CA VAL A 98 -11.53 9.58 -8.12
C VAL A 98 -11.01 10.95 -8.58
N ASN A 99 -10.12 10.98 -9.57
CA ASN A 99 -9.54 12.19 -10.13
C ASN A 99 -8.80 13.07 -9.11
N LEU A 100 -8.12 12.44 -8.14
CA LEU A 100 -7.30 13.13 -7.14
C LEU A 100 -5.86 13.29 -7.61
N LEU A 101 -5.18 14.33 -7.14
CA LEU A 101 -3.75 14.54 -7.45
C LEU A 101 -2.81 13.63 -6.65
N TRP A 102 -3.28 13.07 -5.54
CA TRP A 102 -2.47 12.26 -4.63
C TRP A 102 -3.31 11.15 -3.99
N TRP A 103 -2.63 10.13 -3.50
CA TRP A 103 -3.22 9.04 -2.73
C TRP A 103 -2.26 8.62 -1.62
N GLN A 104 -2.80 8.08 -0.52
CA GLN A 104 -2.00 7.76 0.67
C GLN A 104 -0.97 6.64 0.40
N GLY A 105 -1.31 5.66 -0.44
CA GLY A 105 -0.36 4.71 -1.02
C GLY A 105 0.12 3.55 -0.14
N SER A 106 -0.37 3.40 1.09
CA SER A 106 -0.18 2.16 1.85
C SER A 106 -0.98 1.00 1.25
N SER A 107 -0.69 -0.22 1.70
CA SER A 107 -1.23 -1.47 1.19
C SER A 107 -2.75 -1.49 1.28
N ASP A 108 -3.32 -1.23 2.46
CA ASP A 108 -4.77 -1.19 2.66
C ASP A 108 -5.44 -0.10 1.82
N TYR A 109 -4.77 1.05 1.66
CA TYR A 109 -5.28 2.14 0.82
C TYR A 109 -5.24 1.80 -0.69
N SER A 110 -4.31 0.95 -1.09
CA SER A 110 -4.12 0.51 -2.48
C SER A 110 -4.85 -0.81 -2.79
N THR A 111 -5.55 -1.40 -1.80
CA THR A 111 -6.28 -2.66 -1.93
C THR A 111 -7.72 -2.54 -1.43
N ILE A 112 -7.93 -2.55 -0.11
CA ILE A 112 -9.24 -2.55 0.55
C ILE A 112 -9.97 -1.24 0.25
N TRP A 113 -9.32 -0.10 0.49
CA TRP A 113 -9.96 1.20 0.23
C TRP A 113 -10.14 1.50 -1.25
N LEU A 114 -9.28 0.95 -2.13
CA LEU A 114 -9.54 0.98 -3.57
C LEU A 114 -10.87 0.27 -3.88
N GLY A 115 -11.07 -0.94 -3.36
CA GLY A 115 -12.31 -1.70 -3.55
C GLY A 115 -13.54 -0.98 -3.00
N ILE A 116 -13.43 -0.45 -1.76
CA ILE A 116 -14.50 0.35 -1.13
C ILE A 116 -14.80 1.60 -1.98
N THR A 117 -13.78 2.32 -2.42
CA THR A 117 -13.93 3.55 -3.22
C THR A 117 -14.61 3.25 -4.55
N ALA A 118 -14.21 2.18 -5.24
CA ALA A 118 -14.83 1.75 -6.48
C ALA A 118 -16.32 1.37 -6.28
N LEU A 119 -16.62 0.64 -5.20
CA LEU A 119 -17.99 0.26 -4.85
C LEU A 119 -18.87 1.49 -4.55
N LEU A 120 -18.37 2.41 -3.72
CA LEU A 120 -19.10 3.64 -3.37
C LEU A 120 -19.32 4.52 -4.60
N LYS A 121 -18.33 4.65 -5.49
CA LYS A 121 -18.49 5.37 -6.75
C LYS A 121 -19.55 4.72 -7.64
N PHE A 122 -19.55 3.39 -7.73
CA PHE A 122 -20.57 2.66 -8.50
C PHE A 122 -21.97 2.88 -7.94
N VAL A 123 -22.18 2.70 -6.63
CA VAL A 123 -23.47 2.94 -5.96
C VAL A 123 -23.90 4.41 -6.12
N GLY A 124 -22.99 5.37 -5.93
CA GLY A 124 -23.27 6.78 -6.15
C GLY A 124 -23.76 7.07 -7.56
N SER A 125 -23.14 6.45 -8.57
CA SER A 125 -23.56 6.60 -9.96
C SER A 125 -24.97 6.05 -10.23
N LEU A 126 -25.36 4.94 -9.58
CA LEU A 126 -26.72 4.39 -9.66
C LEU A 126 -27.77 5.30 -9.01
N LEU A 127 -27.38 6.04 -7.98
CA LEU A 127 -28.23 6.98 -7.27
C LEU A 127 -28.21 8.40 -7.88
N GLY A 128 -27.49 8.61 -8.98
CA GLY A 128 -27.34 9.93 -9.61
C GLY A 128 -26.47 10.90 -8.80
N ILE A 129 -25.72 10.41 -7.82
CA ILE A 129 -24.77 11.20 -7.03
C ILE A 129 -23.44 11.23 -7.78
N THR A 130 -23.17 12.33 -8.48
CA THR A 130 -21.86 12.56 -9.08
C THR A 130 -20.85 12.92 -7.98
N PRO A 131 -19.71 12.21 -7.89
CA PRO A 131 -18.63 12.61 -6.99
C PRO A 131 -18.21 14.05 -7.31
N ALA A 132 -18.03 14.89 -6.29
CA ALA A 132 -17.46 16.22 -6.46
C ALA A 132 -16.06 16.07 -7.08
N ALA A 133 -15.82 16.76 -8.20
CA ALA A 133 -14.54 16.81 -8.89
C ALA A 133 -13.49 17.59 -8.08
#